data_AF-A0A0G2J5U0-F1
#
_entry.id   AF-A0A0G2J5U0-F1
#
_cell.length_a   1.000
_cell.length_b   1.000
_cell.length_c   1.000
_cell.angle_alpha   90.00
_cell.angle_beta   90.00
_cell.angle_gamma   90.00
#
_symmetry.space_group_name_H-M   'P 1'
#
loop_
_entity.id
_entity.type
_entity.pdbx_description
1 polymer ?
#
loop_
_entity_poly.entity_id
_entity_poly.type
_entity_poly.pdbx_seq_one_letter_code
_entity_poly.pdbx_strand_id
1 'polypeptide(L)'
;MARPYSQYSSAQKVRALVKGIQGHQRWNEALAKAPDREAMLDLLQQASDKIGLGLSRREIAETPPLRDWLWFKKNSPLFTIGSQEFGPY
;
A
#
# COMPACT_ATOMS: atom_id res chain seq x y z
N MET A 1 -21.81 14.64 -10.48
CA MET A 1 -21.29 14.31 -9.13
C MET A 1 -19.80 14.61 -9.12
N ALA A 2 -19.34 15.59 -8.33
CA ALA A 2 -17.92 15.89 -8.21
C ALA A 2 -17.24 14.72 -7.46
N ARG A 3 -16.25 14.06 -8.08
CA ARG A 3 -15.42 13.07 -7.37
C ARG A 3 -14.67 13.84 -6.28
N PRO A 4 -14.87 13.56 -4.98
CA PRO A 4 -14.29 14.38 -3.89
C PRO A 4 -12.76 14.45 -3.95
N TYR A 5 -12.13 13.51 -4.66
CA TYR A 5 -10.68 13.38 -4.81
C TYR A 5 -10.15 13.81 -6.18
N SER A 6 -10.96 14.39 -7.08
CA SER A 6 -10.51 14.80 -8.41
C SER A 6 -9.42 15.88 -8.37
N GLN A 7 -9.41 16.67 -7.30
CA GLN A 7 -8.46 17.75 -7.04
C GLN A 7 -7.24 17.31 -6.21
N TYR A 8 -7.17 16.04 -5.80
CA TYR A 8 -6.05 15.52 -5.01
C TYR A 8 -4.93 15.06 -5.93
N SER A 9 -3.68 15.39 -5.56
CA SER A 9 -2.49 14.80 -6.18
C SER A 9 -2.42 13.28 -5.91
N SER A 10 -1.68 12.55 -6.74
CA SER A 10 -1.51 11.09 -6.56
C SER A 10 -0.97 10.75 -5.16
N ALA A 11 -0.08 11.57 -4.59
CA ALA A 11 0.41 11.42 -3.22
C ALA A 11 -0.68 11.62 -2.15
N GLN A 12 -1.55 12.62 -2.31
CA GLN A 12 -2.68 12.83 -1.40
C GLN A 12 -3.67 11.68 -1.47
N LYS A 13 -3.99 11.21 -2.68
CA LYS A 13 -4.85 10.05 -2.89
C LYS A 13 -4.25 8.78 -2.27
N VAL A 14 -2.95 8.56 -2.41
CA VAL A 14 -2.27 7.41 -1.82
C VAL A 14 -2.30 7.46 -0.29
N ARG A 15 -2.08 8.62 0.33
CA ARG A 15 -2.22 8.78 1.79
C ARG A 15 -3.66 8.53 2.24
N ALA A 16 -4.65 9.00 1.48
CA ALA A 16 -6.06 8.73 1.76
C ALA A 16 -6.39 7.24 1.64
N LEU A 17 -5.84 6.55 0.63
CA LEU A 17 -5.95 5.10 0.45
C LEU A 17 -5.38 4.36 1.66
N VAL A 18 -4.14 4.68 2.06
CA VAL A 18 -3.48 4.07 3.21
C VAL A 18 -4.32 4.25 4.47
N LYS A 19 -4.80 5.47 4.74
CA LYS A 19 -5.70 5.72 5.89
C LYS A 19 -7.03 4.96 5.80
N GLY A 20 -7.59 4.81 4.60
CA GLY A 20 -8.85 4.11 4.39
C GLY A 20 -8.76 2.59 4.56
N ILE A 21 -7.60 2.00 4.25
CA ILE A 21 -7.36 0.56 4.44
C ILE A 21 -6.76 0.26 5.83
N GLN A 22 -6.03 1.21 6.42
CA GLN A 22 -5.43 1.07 7.75
C GLN A 22 -6.52 1.00 8.82
N GLY A 23 -6.80 -0.22 9.28
CA GLY A 23 -7.86 -0.52 10.26
C GLY A 23 -8.99 -1.38 9.69
N HIS A 24 -9.04 -1.57 8.37
CA HIS A 24 -9.96 -2.52 7.74
C HIS A 24 -9.36 -3.93 7.75
N GLN A 25 -9.84 -4.78 8.66
CA GLN A 25 -9.38 -6.17 8.81
C GLN A 25 -9.36 -6.93 7.47
N ARG A 26 -10.43 -6.81 6.67
CA ARG A 26 -10.53 -7.45 5.34
C ARG A 26 -9.36 -7.08 4.41
N TRP A 27 -8.99 -5.80 4.35
CA TRP A 27 -7.91 -5.34 3.47
C TRP A 27 -6.54 -5.75 4.01
N ASN A 28 -6.35 -5.67 5.33
CA ASN A 28 -5.12 -6.12 5.97
C ASN A 28 -4.88 -7.62 5.74
N GLU A 29 -5.91 -8.45 5.92
CA GLU A 29 -5.81 -9.90 5.67
C GLU A 29 -5.57 -10.22 4.19
N ALA A 30 -6.26 -9.52 3.28
CA ALA A 30 -6.07 -9.71 1.85
C ALA A 30 -4.63 -9.35 1.42
N LEU A 31 -4.11 -8.21 1.91
CA LEU A 31 -2.74 -7.78 1.65
C LEU A 31 -1.69 -8.70 2.31
N ALA A 32 -2.01 -9.31 3.45
CA ALA A 32 -1.13 -10.27 4.11
C ALA A 32 -1.08 -11.62 3.38
N LYS A 33 -2.19 -12.03 2.75
CA LYS A 33 -2.30 -13.28 1.96
C LYS A 33 -1.86 -13.11 0.50
N ALA A 34 -1.58 -11.89 0.07
CA ALA A 34 -1.16 -11.62 -1.30
C ALA A 34 0.18 -12.32 -1.59
N PRO A 35 0.26 -13.17 -2.64
CA PRO A 35 1.44 -13.98 -2.92
C PRO A 35 2.61 -13.16 -3.47
N ASP A 36 2.32 -12.06 -4.16
CA ASP A 36 3.30 -11.23 -4.84
C ASP A 36 2.87 -9.76 -4.90
N ARG A 37 3.79 -8.93 -5.39
CA ARG A 37 3.60 -7.48 -5.52
C ARG A 37 2.44 -7.12 -6.44
N GLU A 38 2.20 -7.87 -7.51
CA GLU A 38 1.14 -7.56 -8.47
C GLU A 38 -0.24 -7.84 -7.85
N ALA A 39 -0.38 -8.92 -7.10
CA ALA A 39 -1.57 -9.20 -6.31
C ALA A 39 -1.82 -8.12 -5.24
N MET A 40 -0.77 -7.58 -4.61
CA MET A 40 -0.90 -6.44 -3.69
C MET A 40 -1.37 -5.17 -4.41
N LEU A 41 -0.83 -4.88 -5.59
CA LEU A 41 -1.25 -3.75 -6.43
C LEU A 41 -2.71 -3.87 -6.84
N ASP A 42 -3.17 -5.07 -7.17
CA ASP A 42 -4.57 -5.35 -7.51
C ASP A 42 -5.52 -5.08 -6.36
N LEU A 43 -5.14 -5.49 -5.15
CA LEU A 43 -5.92 -5.23 -3.94
C LEU A 43 -5.96 -3.72 -3.61
N LEU A 44 -4.82 -3.04 -3.71
CA LEU A 44 -4.74 -1.59 -3.47
C LEU A 44 -5.53 -0.79 -4.50
N GLN A 45 -5.52 -1.21 -5.77
CA GLN A 45 -6.31 -0.60 -6.83
C GLN A 45 -7.81 -0.80 -6.56
N GLN A 46 -8.24 -2.03 -6.24
CA GLN A 46 -9.63 -2.29 -5.89
C GLN A 46 -10.08 -1.46 -4.67
N ALA A 47 -9.24 -1.33 -3.65
CA ALA A 47 -9.53 -0.47 -2.50
C ALA A 47 -9.65 1.00 -2.92
N SER A 48 -8.78 1.48 -3.80
CA SER A 48 -8.83 2.83 -4.37
C SER A 48 -10.14 3.11 -5.09
N ASP A 49 -10.59 2.16 -5.92
CA ASP A 49 -11.84 2.27 -6.67
C ASP A 49 -13.05 2.25 -5.75
N LYS A 50 -13.05 1.42 -4.70
CA LYS A 50 -14.13 1.41 -3.69
C LYS A 50 -14.26 2.72 -2.93
N ILE A 51 -13.15 3.38 -2.63
CA ILE A 51 -13.13 4.69 -1.95
C ILE A 51 -13.44 5.83 -2.95
N GLY A 52 -13.32 5.58 -4.26
CA GLY A 52 -13.52 6.59 -5.30
C GLY A 52 -12.30 7.47 -5.55
N LEU A 53 -11.11 7.02 -5.16
CA LEU A 53 -9.84 7.73 -5.34
C LEU A 53 -9.33 7.64 -6.79
N GLY A 54 -9.65 6.54 -7.49
CA GLY A 54 -9.33 6.32 -8.90
C GLY A 54 -7.82 6.34 -9.17
N LEU A 55 -7.03 5.71 -8.30
CA LEU A 55 -5.60 5.53 -8.53
C LEU A 55 -5.35 4.35 -9.48
N SER A 56 -4.47 4.55 -10.43
CA SER A 56 -3.93 3.47 -11.26
C SER A 56 -2.90 2.63 -10.51
N ARG A 57 -2.67 1.38 -10.94
CA ARG A 57 -1.59 0.52 -10.42
C ARG A 57 -0.23 1.21 -10.47
N ARG A 58 0.03 1.95 -11.55
CA ARG A 58 1.28 2.69 -11.74
C ARG A 58 1.44 3.78 -10.69
N GLU A 59 0.40 4.58 -10.46
CA GLU A 59 0.44 5.61 -9.40
C GLU A 59 0.66 4.99 -8.03
N ILE A 60 0.00 3.87 -7.71
CA ILE A 60 0.20 3.15 -6.44
C ILE A 60 1.64 2.65 -6.32
N ALA A 61 2.20 2.11 -7.39
CA ALA A 61 3.55 1.54 -7.46
C ALA A 61 4.66 2.59 -7.40
N GLU A 62 4.45 3.78 -7.96
CA GLU A 62 5.47 4.83 -8.09
C GLU A 62 5.38 5.89 -6.97
N THR A 63 4.28 5.93 -6.22
CA THR A 63 4.01 7.00 -5.24
C THR A 63 4.26 6.55 -3.80
N PRO A 64 5.09 7.29 -3.03
CA PRO A 64 5.23 7.06 -1.58
C PRO A 64 3.95 7.33 -0.78
N PRO A 65 3.70 6.62 0.34
CA PRO A 65 4.55 5.57 0.93
C PRO A 65 4.33 4.16 0.35
N LEU A 66 3.34 3.96 -0.53
CA LEU A 66 3.01 2.61 -1.04
C LEU A 66 4.15 2.00 -1.88
N ARG A 67 4.83 2.81 -2.70
CA ARG A 67 6.06 2.40 -3.38
C ARG A 67 7.08 1.79 -2.42
N ASP A 68 7.38 2.52 -1.34
CA ASP A 68 8.45 2.15 -0.41
C ASP A 68 8.03 0.93 0.42
N TRP A 69 6.75 0.83 0.78
CA TRP A 69 6.19 -0.35 1.45
C TRP A 69 6.21 -1.61 0.57
N LEU A 70 5.85 -1.50 -0.71
CA LEU A 70 5.93 -2.61 -1.67
C LEU A 70 7.38 -3.06 -1.88
N TRP A 71 8.32 -2.11 -1.90
CA TRP A 71 9.76 -2.41 -1.95
C TRP A 71 10.22 -3.13 -0.68
N PHE A 72 9.82 -2.67 0.51
CA PHE A 72 10.15 -3.31 1.77
C PHE A 72 9.61 -4.74 1.85
N LYS A 73 8.33 -4.96 1.49
CA LYS A 73 7.71 -6.29 1.47
C LYS A 73 8.39 -7.26 0.51
N LYS A 74 8.84 -6.80 -0.66
CA LYS A 74 9.58 -7.63 -1.63
C LYS A 74 10.98 -8.01 -1.14
N ASN A 75 11.68 -7.08 -0.49
CA ASN A 75 13.07 -7.27 -0.05
C ASN A 75 13.19 -7.74 1.41
N SER A 76 12.08 -7.96 2.12
CA SER A 76 12.03 -8.65 3.42
C SER A 76 11.43 -10.07 3.33
N PRO A 77 11.92 -10.97 2.45
CA PRO A 77 11.77 -12.38 2.74
C PRO A 77 12.74 -12.69 3.88
N LEU A 78 12.23 -12.85 5.11
CA LEU A 78 12.97 -13.39 6.26
C LEU A 78 14.13 -12.52 6.79
N PHE A 79 13.84 -11.35 7.38
CA PHE A 79 14.52 -11.06 8.64
C PHE A 79 13.73 -11.78 9.72
N THR A 80 14.10 -13.03 9.96
CA THR A 80 13.79 -13.70 11.23
C THR A 80 14.33 -12.79 12.32
N ILE A 81 13.45 -12.05 13.00
CA ILE A 81 13.80 -11.37 14.26
C ILE A 81 14.25 -12.50 15.19
N GLY A 82 15.56 -12.60 15.39
CA GLY A 82 16.21 -13.73 16.06
C GLY A 82 17.71 -13.85 15.82
N SER A 83 18.26 -13.16 14.81
CA SER A 83 19.72 -13.00 14.68
C SER A 83 20.11 -11.58 15.06
N GLN A 84 20.53 -11.49 16.32
CA GLN A 84 21.22 -10.40 16.98
C GLN A 84 22.21 -9.65 16.07
N GLU A 85 22.44 -8.39 16.44
CA GLU A 85 23.50 -7.47 15.99
C GLU A 85 23.11 -6.44 14.94
N PHE A 86 22.50 -5.34 15.41
CA PHE A 86 23.05 -4.02 15.07
C PHE A 86 23.12 -3.18 16.36
N GLY A 87 24.35 -2.82 16.72
CA GLY A 87 24.72 -2.05 17.91
C GLY A 87 24.23 -0.60 17.89
N PRO A 88 24.52 0.14 18.99
CA PRO A 88 23.89 1.42 19.25
C PRO A 88 24.49 2.52 18.36
N TYR A 89 23.61 3.28 17.70
CA TYR A 89 23.88 4.70 17.44
C TYR A 89 23.50 5.50 18.69
#